data_AF-A0A0F9I5A4-F1
#
_entry.id   AF-A0A0F9I5A4-F1
#
_cell.length_a   1.000
_cell.length_b   1.000
_cell.length_c   1.000
_cell.angle_alpha   90.00
_cell.angle_beta   90.00
_cell.angle_gamma   90.00
#
_symmetry.space_group_name_H-M   'P 1'
#
loop_
_entity.id
_entity.type
_entity.pdbx_description
1 polymer ?
#
loop_
_entity_poly.entity_id
_entity_poly.type
_entity_poly.pdbx_seq_one_letter_code
_entity_poly.pdbx_strand_id
1 'polypeptide(L)'
;MTIVLATAKFYGNVLVYSEGTSTADNEVVVQSGSIIQFNTFEIMSTAGAMDVTVSLDGTNYSTAPLSLTDMGAAASAPVIVSVANRVYGFKGYFAKIRVLQNGSTGLTAVSLICGRDFV
;
A
#
# COMPACT_ATOMS: atom_id res chain seq x y z
N MET A 1 -6.12 -7.53 20.18
CA MET A 1 -5.76 -6.52 19.17
C MET A 1 -4.28 -6.73 18.91
N THR A 2 -3.94 -7.38 17.81
CA THR A 2 -2.54 -7.62 17.44
C THR A 2 -2.29 -6.85 16.17
N ILE A 3 -1.44 -5.83 16.27
CA ILE A 3 -0.93 -5.07 15.15
C ILE A 3 0.56 -5.35 15.04
N VAL A 4 0.99 -5.62 13.81
CA VAL A 4 2.41 -5.64 13.45
C VAL A 4 2.56 -4.62 12.33
N LEU A 5 3.30 -3.54 12.62
CA LEU A 5 3.64 -2.55 11.60
C LEU A 5 4.66 -3.16 10.64
N ALA A 6 4.46 -2.90 9.35
CA ALA A 6 5.38 -3.33 8.33
C ALA A 6 6.77 -2.72 8.53
N THR A 7 7.81 -3.53 8.36
CA THR A 7 9.20 -3.09 8.50
C THR A 7 9.74 -2.61 7.15
N ALA A 8 10.47 -1.49 7.17
CA ALA A 8 11.08 -0.90 5.99
C ALA A 8 12.46 -1.51 5.68
N LYS A 9 12.71 -1.86 4.42
CA LYS A 9 14.02 -2.29 3.88
C LYS A 9 14.29 -1.58 2.57
N PHE A 10 15.50 -1.04 2.42
CA PHE A 10 15.92 -0.31 1.22
C PHE A 10 16.86 -1.17 0.37
N TYR A 11 16.54 -1.29 -0.91
CA TYR A 11 17.25 -2.09 -1.91
C TYR A 11 17.66 -1.19 -3.08
N GLY A 12 18.58 -0.26 -2.86
CA GLY A 12 19.13 0.60 -3.91
C GLY A 12 18.13 1.66 -4.43
N ASN A 13 17.30 1.31 -5.41
CA ASN A 13 16.29 2.21 -5.98
C ASN A 13 14.85 1.86 -5.55
N VAL A 14 14.70 0.88 -4.65
CA VAL A 14 13.41 0.39 -4.16
C VAL A 14 13.37 0.43 -2.65
N LEU A 15 12.25 0.89 -2.09
CA LEU A 15 11.94 0.82 -0.67
C LEU A 15 10.76 -0.14 -0.46
N VAL A 16 10.95 -1.15 0.38
CA VAL A 16 9.94 -2.18 0.65
C VAL A 16 9.52 -2.09 2.10
N TYR A 17 8.21 -2.01 2.34
CA TYR A 17 7.58 -2.27 3.62
C TYR A 17 6.99 -3.67 3.58
N SER A 18 7.28 -4.53 4.55
CA SER A 18 6.81 -5.92 4.58
C SER A 18 6.34 -6.36 5.96
N GLU A 19 5.56 -7.45 5.99
CA GLU A 19 5.13 -8.17 7.20
C GLU A 19 4.07 -7.43 8.03
N GLY A 20 3.38 -6.44 7.44
CA GLY A 20 2.27 -5.76 8.10
C GLY A 20 1.11 -6.73 8.37
N THR A 21 0.55 -6.70 9.58
CA THR A 21 -0.55 -7.58 10.01
C THR A 21 -1.47 -6.79 10.95
N SER A 22 -2.78 -6.92 10.78
CA SER A 22 -3.76 -6.41 11.74
C SER A 22 -5.06 -7.21 11.67
N THR A 23 -5.73 -7.34 12.81
CA THR A 23 -7.08 -7.92 12.91
C THR A 23 -8.16 -6.89 13.20
N ALA A 24 -7.81 -5.60 13.23
CA ALA A 24 -8.68 -4.52 13.66
C ALA A 24 -8.97 -3.55 12.50
N ASP A 25 -10.25 -3.28 12.29
CA ASP A 25 -10.70 -2.45 11.17
C ASP A 25 -10.15 -1.02 11.28
N ASN A 26 -9.77 -0.45 10.14
CA ASN A 26 -9.11 0.85 10.02
C ASN A 26 -7.76 0.98 10.74
N GLU A 27 -7.13 -0.12 11.18
CA GLU A 27 -5.77 -0.03 11.72
C GLU A 27 -4.73 0.13 10.61
N VAL A 28 -3.78 1.05 10.84
CA VAL A 28 -2.66 1.31 9.93
C VAL A 28 -1.61 0.22 10.07
N VAL A 29 -1.42 -0.59 9.04
CA VAL A 29 -0.40 -1.66 8.99
C VAL A 29 0.88 -1.24 8.29
N VAL A 30 0.81 -0.23 7.43
CA VAL A 30 1.97 0.39 6.78
C VAL A 30 1.84 1.91 6.94
N GLN A 31 2.90 2.55 7.39
CA GLN A 31 3.06 4.01 7.29
C GLN A 31 4.44 4.31 6.75
N SER A 32 4.50 4.90 5.56
CA SER A 32 5.77 5.22 4.95
C SER A 32 6.47 6.39 5.65
N GLY A 33 7.79 6.40 5.55
CA GLY A 33 8.58 7.63 5.71
C GLY A 33 8.39 8.54 4.49
N SER A 34 9.33 9.47 4.29
CA SER A 34 9.35 10.29 3.06
C SER A 34 9.59 9.41 1.84
N ILE A 35 8.71 9.50 0.86
CA ILE A 35 8.76 8.72 -0.39
C ILE A 35 8.69 9.58 -1.65
N ILE A 36 8.91 10.89 -1.52
CA ILE A 36 8.85 11.88 -2.62
C ILE A 36 9.73 11.52 -3.83
N GLN A 37 10.71 10.65 -3.61
CA GLN A 37 11.71 10.26 -4.58
C GLN A 37 11.27 9.05 -5.44
N PHE A 38 10.13 8.42 -5.12
CA PHE A 38 9.54 7.26 -5.79
C PHE A 38 8.28 7.69 -6.54
N ASN A 39 7.93 6.95 -7.60
CA ASN A 39 6.77 7.28 -8.45
C ASN A 39 5.92 6.08 -8.88
N THR A 40 6.37 4.86 -8.59
CA THR A 40 5.67 3.61 -8.88
C THR A 40 5.48 2.85 -7.58
N PHE A 41 4.27 2.37 -7.33
CA PHE A 41 3.93 1.69 -6.08
C PHE A 41 3.17 0.41 -6.37
N GLU A 42 3.49 -0.63 -5.61
CA GLU A 42 2.79 -1.92 -5.64
C GLU A 42 2.41 -2.30 -4.22
N ILE A 43 1.19 -2.84 -4.05
CA ILE A 43 0.72 -3.33 -2.76
C ILE A 43 0.16 -4.73 -2.91
N MET A 44 0.27 -5.52 -1.84
CA MET A 44 -0.43 -6.79 -1.72
C MET A 44 -0.63 -7.19 -0.26
N SER A 45 -1.58 -8.07 -0.03
CA SER A 45 -1.78 -8.81 1.22
C SER A 45 -2.08 -10.27 0.89
N THR A 46 -1.81 -11.20 1.81
CA THR A 46 -2.20 -12.61 1.65
C THR A 46 -3.60 -12.91 2.19
N ALA A 47 -4.12 -12.04 3.05
CA ALA A 47 -5.47 -12.08 3.60
C ALA A 47 -5.97 -10.66 3.87
N GLY A 48 -7.29 -10.48 3.89
CA GLY A 48 -7.95 -9.21 4.22
C GLY A 48 -7.90 -8.14 3.12
N ALA A 49 -8.91 -7.26 3.13
CA ALA A 49 -8.94 -6.07 2.28
C ALA A 49 -8.11 -4.94 2.90
N MET A 50 -7.56 -4.07 2.06
CA MET A 50 -6.74 -2.93 2.48
C MET A 50 -7.35 -1.64 1.95
N ASP A 51 -7.23 -0.56 2.71
CA ASP A 51 -7.41 0.80 2.19
C ASP A 51 -6.06 1.49 2.03
N VAL A 52 -5.93 2.30 0.99
CA VAL A 52 -4.72 3.11 0.75
C VAL A 52 -5.07 4.58 0.86
N THR A 53 -4.31 5.29 1.68
CA THR A 53 -4.38 6.76 1.76
C THR A 53 -3.03 7.36 1.48
N VAL A 54 -3.02 8.54 0.85
CA VAL A 54 -1.81 9.23 0.45
C VAL A 54 -1.76 10.62 1.05
N SER A 55 -0.55 11.11 1.28
CA SER A 55 -0.30 12.48 1.71
C SER A 55 0.58 13.18 0.67
N LEU A 56 0.17 14.38 0.26
CA LEU A 56 0.95 15.24 -0.64
C LEU A 56 1.79 16.28 0.13
N ASP A 57 1.34 16.65 1.33
CA ASP A 57 1.98 17.66 2.20
C ASP A 57 2.86 17.05 3.30
N GLY A 58 2.86 15.71 3.44
CA GLY A 58 3.60 14.97 4.45
C GLY A 58 2.92 14.89 5.82
N THR A 59 1.75 15.52 5.99
CA THR A 59 1.02 15.61 7.27
C THR A 59 -0.39 15.04 7.15
N ASN A 60 -1.17 15.51 6.19
CA ASN A 60 -2.57 15.12 6.03
C ASN A 60 -2.69 13.97 5.03
N TYR A 61 -3.48 12.96 5.38
CA TYR A 61 -3.76 11.82 4.51
C TYR A 61 -5.17 11.95 3.94
N SER A 62 -5.31 11.59 2.67
CA SER A 62 -6.59 11.54 1.98
C SER A 62 -6.67 10.28 1.14
N THR A 63 -7.89 9.78 0.96
CA THR A 63 -8.23 8.79 -0.06
C THR A 63 -8.28 9.52 -1.39
N ALA A 64 -7.11 9.81 -1.97
CA ALA A 64 -7.07 10.25 -3.36
C ALA A 64 -7.65 9.12 -4.23
N PRO A 65 -8.41 9.41 -5.31
CA PRO A 65 -8.83 8.40 -6.26
C PRO A 65 -7.59 7.83 -6.97
N LEU A 66 -6.95 6.85 -6.34
CA LEU A 66 -5.87 6.08 -6.93
C LEU A 66 -6.50 5.15 -7.95
N SER A 67 -6.13 5.31 -9.22
CA SER A 67 -6.44 4.31 -10.24
C SER A 67 -5.50 3.13 -10.05
N LEU A 68 -5.87 2.22 -9.16
CA LEU A 68 -5.09 1.02 -8.92
C LEU A 68 -5.37 0.02 -10.03
N THR A 69 -4.31 -0.53 -10.60
CA THR A 69 -4.40 -1.57 -11.62
C THR A 69 -4.15 -2.92 -10.95
N ASP A 70 -5.13 -3.82 -11.02
CA ASP A 70 -4.95 -5.22 -10.63
C ASP A 70 -4.08 -5.94 -11.65
N MET A 71 -2.87 -6.31 -11.26
CA MET A 71 -1.87 -6.93 -12.13
C MET A 71 -2.13 -8.43 -12.37
N GLY A 72 -3.08 -9.03 -11.66
CA GLY A 72 -3.50 -10.42 -11.85
C GLY A 72 -4.84 -10.57 -12.58
N ALA A 73 -5.52 -9.47 -12.89
CA ALA A 73 -6.82 -9.50 -13.57
C ALA A 73 -6.68 -9.74 -15.08
N ALA A 74 -7.63 -10.49 -15.66
CA ALA A 74 -7.71 -10.70 -17.11
C ALA A 74 -8.06 -9.41 -17.90
N ALA A 75 -8.60 -8.40 -17.22
CA ALA A 75 -8.86 -7.07 -17.76
C ALA A 75 -8.46 -6.01 -16.73
N SER A 76 -7.68 -5.02 -17.15
CA SER A 76 -7.10 -3.96 -16.30
C SER A 76 -8.08 -2.82 -16.03
N ALA A 77 -9.19 -3.11 -15.33
CA ALA A 77 -10.07 -2.06 -14.82
C ALA A 77 -9.46 -1.41 -13.56
N PRO A 78 -9.59 -0.08 -13.37
CA PRO A 78 -9.23 0.57 -12.11
C PRO A 78 -10.07 0.00 -10.95
N VAL A 79 -9.44 -0.32 -9.82
CA VAL A 79 -10.11 -0.90 -8.64
C VAL A 79 -9.87 -0.03 -7.40
N ILE A 80 -10.84 0.00 -6.48
CA ILE A 80 -10.64 0.47 -5.11
C ILE A 80 -10.32 -0.77 -4.27
N VAL A 81 -9.10 -0.86 -3.74
CA VAL A 81 -8.51 -2.06 -3.13
C VAL A 81 -9.50 -2.79 -2.22
N SER A 82 -9.73 -4.08 -2.46
CA SER A 82 -10.67 -4.85 -1.62
C SER A 82 -10.47 -6.37 -1.62
N VAL A 83 -9.53 -6.91 -2.41
CA VAL A 83 -9.35 -8.37 -2.54
C VAL A 83 -7.92 -8.77 -2.23
N ALA A 84 -7.76 -9.66 -1.25
CA ALA A 84 -6.49 -10.29 -0.87
C ALA A 84 -5.92 -11.18 -1.99
N ASN A 85 -4.64 -11.53 -1.88
CA ASN A 85 -3.89 -12.36 -2.85
C ASN A 85 -3.85 -11.78 -4.26
N ARG A 86 -3.86 -10.44 -4.36
CA ARG A 86 -3.67 -9.72 -5.62
C ARG A 86 -2.64 -8.61 -5.43
N VAL A 87 -1.92 -8.32 -6.51
CA VAL A 87 -0.98 -7.20 -6.57
C VAL A 87 -1.67 -6.04 -7.27
N TYR A 88 -1.71 -4.90 -6.59
CA TYR A 88 -2.25 -3.67 -7.15
C TYR A 88 -1.14 -2.64 -7.35
N GLY A 89 -0.99 -2.17 -8.57
CA GLY A 89 -0.03 -1.14 -8.94
C GLY A 89 -0.69 0.24 -9.09
N PHE A 90 0.01 1.30 -8.70
CA PHE A 90 -0.38 2.68 -9.00
C PHE A 90 0.84 3.59 -9.15
N LYS A 91 0.66 4.72 -9.83
CA LYS A 91 1.71 5.71 -10.07
C LYS A 91 1.32 7.10 -9.58
N GLY A 92 2.31 7.90 -9.20
CA GLY A 92 2.13 9.29 -8.77
C GLY A 92 3.28 9.76 -7.91
N TYR A 93 3.32 11.05 -7.57
CA TYR A 93 4.28 11.57 -6.60
C TYR A 93 3.55 11.91 -5.30
N PHE A 94 3.96 11.25 -4.22
CA PHE A 94 3.36 11.40 -2.89
C PHE A 94 4.46 11.68 -1.87
N ALA A 95 4.15 12.44 -0.83
CA ALA A 95 5.04 12.63 0.30
C ALA A 95 5.08 11.39 1.19
N LYS A 96 3.90 10.79 1.45
CA LYS A 96 3.73 9.57 2.26
C LYS A 96 2.55 8.72 1.80
N ILE A 97 2.58 7.43 2.11
CA ILE A 97 1.51 6.46 1.91
C ILE A 97 1.20 5.75 3.23
N ARG A 98 -0.09 5.46 3.47
CA ARG A 98 -0.57 4.56 4.51
C ARG A 98 -1.41 3.44 3.91
N VAL A 99 -1.28 2.25 4.49
CA VAL A 99 -2.13 1.10 4.22
C VAL A 99 -2.85 0.72 5.51
N LEU A 100 -4.16 0.57 5.43
CA LEU A 100 -5.04 0.27 6.55
C LEU A 100 -5.76 -1.05 6.31
N GLN A 101 -6.10 -1.77 7.38
CA GLN A 101 -7.05 -2.87 7.29
C GLN A 101 -8.45 -2.36 7.00
N ASN A 102 -9.16 -3.03 6.09
CA ASN A 102 -10.54 -2.73 5.75
C ASN A 102 -11.40 -3.99 5.89
N GLY A 103 -12.50 -3.90 6.64
CA GLY A 103 -13.52 -4.94 6.77
C GLY A 103 -13.31 -5.91 7.93
N SER A 104 -13.87 -7.11 7.83
CA SER A 104 -13.90 -8.09 8.94
C SER A 104 -12.77 -9.12 8.91
N THR A 105 -12.09 -9.29 7.78
CA THR A 105 -10.98 -10.25 7.63
C THR A 105 -9.66 -9.56 7.90
N GLY A 106 -8.92 -10.03 8.89
CA GLY A 106 -7.61 -9.47 9.24
C GLY A 106 -6.61 -9.52 8.08
N LEU A 107 -5.79 -8.47 8.01
CA LEU A 107 -4.65 -8.39 7.11
C LEU A 107 -3.52 -9.29 7.55
N THR A 108 -2.92 -10.02 6.61
CA THR A 108 -1.71 -10.81 6.82
C THR A 108 -0.69 -10.51 5.73
N ALA A 109 0.60 -10.45 6.12
CA ALA A 109 1.75 -10.30 5.24
C ALA A 109 1.59 -9.15 4.22
N VAL A 110 1.15 -8.00 4.69
CA VAL A 110 0.99 -6.80 3.86
C VAL A 110 2.36 -6.32 3.42
N SER A 111 2.48 -5.98 2.14
CA SER A 111 3.64 -5.32 1.59
C SER A 111 3.27 -4.08 0.77
N LEU A 112 4.14 -3.08 0.83
CA LEU A 112 4.16 -1.90 -0.05
C LEU A 112 5.55 -1.79 -0.63
N ILE A 113 5.66 -1.80 -1.95
CA ILE A 113 6.89 -1.58 -2.69
C ILE A 113 6.82 -0.19 -3.29
N CYS A 114 7.82 0.64 -3.01
CA CYS A 114 8.01 1.96 -3.60
C CYS A 114 9.20 1.90 -4.55
N GLY A 115 8.95 2.05 -5.84
CA GLY A 115 9.94 2.06 -6.91
C GLY A 115 10.07 3.42 -7.57
N ARG A 116 11.19 3.62 -8.24
CA ARG A 116 11.40 4.73 -9.17
C ARG A 116 11.54 4.14 -10.58
N ASP A 117 10.69 4.56 -11.50
CA ASP A 117 10.91 4.32 -12.92
C ASP A 117 12.18 5.07 -13.35
N PHE A 118 13.15 4.36 -13.92
CA PHE A 118 14.26 5.00 -14.60
C PHE A 118 13.73 5.55 -15.93
N VAL A 119 13.76 6.88 -16.07
CA VAL A 119 13.60 7.54 -17.38
C VAL A 119 14.90 7.37 -18.16
#